data_AF-A0A8H3HXW7-F1
#
_entry.id   AF-A0A8H3HXW7-F1
#
_cell.length_a   1.000
_cell.length_b   1.000
_cell.length_c   1.000
_cell.angle_alpha   90.00
_cell.angle_beta   90.00
_cell.angle_gamma   90.00
#
_symmetry.space_group_name_H-M   'P 1'
#
loop_
_entity.id
_entity.type
_entity.pdbx_description
1 polymer ?
#
loop_
_entity_poly.entity_id
_entity_poly.type
_entity_poly.pdbx_seq_one_letter_code
_entity_poly.pdbx_strand_id
1 'polypeptide(L)'
;MPTTYWMYFLSEIQLIETYKQATGEDGFLDPNNPSDVTLATHSIYLYLMPCRLQIWYSLLNDVFGMAFFVGKPNVELNEAMSLSAARRFDMVFKCAPDLYTRDKNSNGERFVMERDGKKHILRLESFEE
;
A
#
# COMPACT_ATOMS: atom_id res chain seq x y z
N MET A 1 -17.75 -6.25 14.85
CA MET A 1 -17.50 -4.98 14.14
C MET A 1 -16.88 -5.26 12.78
N PRO A 2 -17.08 -4.43 11.75
CA PRO A 2 -16.32 -4.55 10.50
C PRO A 2 -14.82 -4.43 10.79
N THR A 3 -13.99 -5.26 10.16
CA THR A 3 -12.54 -5.21 10.38
C THR A 3 -11.95 -4.18 9.43
N THR A 4 -11.42 -3.10 9.99
CA THR A 4 -10.77 -2.00 9.26
C THR A 4 -9.25 -2.13 9.32
N TYR A 5 -8.59 -1.59 8.30
CA TYR A 5 -7.15 -1.62 8.12
C TYR A 5 -6.66 -0.29 7.55
N TRP A 6 -5.49 0.16 8.01
CA TRP A 6 -4.74 1.22 7.34
C TRP A 6 -3.96 0.62 6.17
N MET A 7 -4.19 1.17 4.99
CA MET A 7 -3.51 0.71 3.78
C MET A 7 -3.13 1.90 2.91
N TYR A 8 -1.99 1.80 2.24
CA TYR A 8 -1.72 2.61 1.06
C TYR A 8 -1.98 1.77 -0.18
N PHE A 9 -2.55 2.38 -1.21
CA PHE A 9 -2.55 1.81 -2.55
C PHE A 9 -1.74 2.72 -3.45
N LEU A 10 -0.76 2.14 -4.15
CA LEU A 10 -0.02 2.82 -5.21
C LEU A 10 -0.26 2.04 -6.50
N SER A 11 -0.80 2.71 -7.52
CA SER A 11 -0.75 2.16 -8.89
C SER A 11 0.70 1.90 -9.30
N GLU A 12 0.93 1.07 -10.32
CA GLU A 12 2.30 0.80 -10.79
C GLU A 12 3.06 2.07 -11.17
N ILE A 13 2.39 3.06 -11.78
CA ILE A 13 2.95 4.38 -12.08
C ILE A 13 3.35 5.10 -10.80
N GLN A 14 2.42 5.23 -9.84
CA GLN A 14 2.68 5.91 -8.57
C GLN A 14 3.77 5.21 -7.76
N LEU A 15 3.83 3.89 -7.80
CA LEU A 15 4.85 3.09 -7.12
C LEU A 15 6.24 3.46 -7.63
N ILE A 16 6.43 3.50 -8.94
CA ILE A 16 7.71 3.88 -9.55
C ILE A 16 8.06 5.33 -9.21
N GLU A 17 7.09 6.25 -9.25
CA GLU A 17 7.31 7.64 -8.87
C GLU A 17 7.69 7.80 -7.40
N THR A 18 6.99 7.08 -6.51
CA THR A 18 7.30 7.03 -5.08
C THR A 18 8.70 6.47 -4.85
N TYR A 19 9.09 5.40 -5.53
CA TYR A 19 10.43 4.82 -5.44
C TYR A 19 11.52 5.82 -5.86
N LYS A 20 11.35 6.49 -7.00
CA LYS A 20 12.26 7.54 -7.49
C LYS A 20 12.48 8.64 -6.45
N GLN A 21 11.39 9.13 -5.86
CA GLN A 21 11.42 10.24 -4.92
C GLN A 21 12.00 9.85 -3.55
N ALA A 22 11.75 8.62 -3.10
CA ALA A 22 12.05 8.21 -1.74
C ALA A 22 13.46 7.60 -1.57
N THR A 23 13.95 6.83 -2.56
CA THR A 23 15.12 5.96 -2.37
C THR A 23 16.22 6.11 -3.43
N GLY A 24 15.99 6.86 -4.53
CA GLY A 24 16.98 7.08 -5.60
C GLY A 24 16.63 6.41 -6.94
N GLU A 25 17.46 6.62 -7.96
CA GLU A 25 17.21 6.26 -9.37
C GLU A 25 17.92 4.95 -9.83
N ASP A 26 17.77 3.85 -9.11
CA ASP A 26 18.32 2.56 -9.59
C ASP A 26 17.30 1.82 -10.51
N GLY A 27 17.71 1.50 -11.74
CA GLY A 27 16.92 0.70 -12.71
C GLY A 27 16.44 1.46 -13.95
N PHE A 28 15.64 0.80 -14.80
CA PHE A 28 15.02 1.42 -15.99
C PHE A 28 13.76 2.23 -15.64
N LEU A 29 13.16 1.91 -14.50
CA LEU A 29 12.06 2.66 -13.88
C LEU A 29 10.84 2.81 -14.82
N ASP A 30 10.53 1.75 -15.56
CA ASP A 30 9.35 1.64 -16.41
C ASP A 30 8.20 0.96 -15.63
N PRO A 31 7.07 1.65 -15.38
CA PRO A 31 5.93 1.06 -14.69
C PRO A 31 5.27 -0.10 -15.45
N ASN A 32 5.54 -0.27 -16.75
CA ASN A 32 5.02 -1.40 -17.53
C ASN A 32 5.96 -2.62 -17.48
N ASN A 33 7.13 -2.49 -16.88
CA ASN A 33 8.08 -3.58 -16.69
C ASN A 33 7.85 -4.24 -15.31
N PRO A 34 7.37 -5.50 -15.25
CA PRO A 34 7.11 -6.18 -13.98
C PRO A 34 8.34 -6.30 -13.08
N SER A 35 9.55 -6.35 -13.66
CA SER A 35 10.80 -6.40 -12.90
C SER A 35 11.07 -5.08 -12.16
N ASP A 36 10.79 -3.95 -12.80
CA ASP A 36 10.97 -2.62 -12.19
C ASP A 36 9.91 -2.39 -11.10
N VAL A 37 8.66 -2.81 -11.33
CA VAL A 37 7.58 -2.78 -10.32
C VAL A 37 7.96 -3.63 -9.09
N THR A 38 8.48 -4.84 -9.31
CA THR A 38 8.94 -5.72 -8.24
C THR A 38 10.11 -5.10 -7.47
N LEU A 39 11.10 -4.54 -8.17
CA LEU A 39 12.26 -3.89 -7.57
C LEU A 39 11.84 -2.68 -6.72
N ALA A 40 10.98 -1.81 -7.25
CA ALA A 40 10.48 -0.64 -6.55
C ALA A 40 9.69 -1.03 -5.29
N THR A 41 8.80 -2.02 -5.41
CA THR A 41 8.04 -2.57 -4.27
C THR A 41 8.96 -3.06 -3.17
N HIS A 42 9.95 -3.88 -3.54
CA HIS A 42 10.87 -4.49 -2.58
C HIS A 42 11.77 -3.44 -1.93
N SER A 43 12.28 -2.49 -2.69
CA SER A 43 13.08 -1.39 -2.15
C SER A 43 12.29 -0.52 -1.16
N ILE A 44 11.04 -0.18 -1.47
CA ILE A 44 10.16 0.53 -0.55
C ILE A 44 9.94 -0.29 0.73
N TYR A 45 9.66 -1.60 0.60
CA TYR A 45 9.49 -2.48 1.75
C TYR A 45 10.71 -2.47 2.67
N LEU A 46 11.91 -2.69 2.11
CA LEU A 46 13.17 -2.71 2.85
C LEU A 46 13.45 -1.37 3.53
N TYR A 47 13.15 -0.25 2.87
CA TYR A 47 13.28 1.07 3.44
C TYR A 47 12.36 1.28 4.66
N LEU A 48 11.13 0.74 4.61
CA LEU A 48 10.16 0.88 5.69
C LEU A 48 10.41 -0.07 6.87
N MET A 49 11.20 -1.12 6.72
CA MET A 49 11.60 -2.01 7.83
C MET A 49 12.23 -1.22 9.00
N PRO A 50 12.06 -1.67 10.26
CA PRO A 50 11.48 -2.94 10.72
C PRO A 50 9.96 -2.89 10.98
N CYS A 51 9.21 -1.97 10.35
CA CYS A 51 7.76 -1.93 10.51
C CYS A 51 7.11 -3.23 10.02
N ARG A 52 6.10 -3.74 10.74
CA ARG A 52 5.28 -4.86 10.27
C ARG A 52 4.39 -4.35 9.13
N LEU A 53 4.92 -4.43 7.92
CA LEU A 53 4.23 -4.09 6.69
C LEU A 53 3.97 -5.38 5.91
N GLN A 54 2.74 -5.53 5.42
CA GLN A 54 2.43 -6.61 4.49
C GLN A 54 2.06 -6.00 3.14
N ILE A 55 2.47 -6.62 2.04
CA ILE A 55 2.32 -6.07 0.70
C ILE A 55 1.64 -7.09 -0.19
N TRP A 56 0.68 -6.65 -1.00
CA TRP A 56 -0.02 -7.48 -1.98
C TRP A 56 -0.14 -6.77 -3.32
N TYR A 57 -0.08 -7.54 -4.40
CA TYR A 57 -0.61 -7.11 -5.69
C TYR A 57 -2.12 -6.92 -5.55
N SER A 58 -2.65 -5.87 -6.18
CA SER A 58 -4.04 -5.49 -5.99
C SER A 58 -4.60 -4.66 -7.14
N LEU A 59 -5.93 -4.66 -7.26
CA LEU A 59 -6.68 -3.76 -8.15
C LEU A 59 -7.55 -2.83 -7.33
N LEU A 60 -7.35 -1.52 -7.48
CA LEU A 60 -8.26 -0.50 -6.98
C LEU A 60 -9.10 0.05 -8.13
N ASN A 61 -10.41 -0.23 -8.14
CA ASN A 61 -11.32 0.21 -9.23
C ASN A 61 -10.75 -0.09 -10.64
N ASP A 62 -10.25 -1.32 -10.83
CA ASP A 62 -9.65 -1.81 -12.09
C ASP A 62 -8.28 -1.22 -12.45
N VAL A 63 -7.65 -0.46 -11.55
CA VAL A 63 -6.25 -0.02 -11.68
C VAL A 63 -5.34 -0.98 -10.93
N PHE A 64 -4.37 -1.56 -11.63
CA PHE A 64 -3.34 -2.44 -11.03
C PHE A 64 -2.31 -1.64 -10.21
N GLY A 65 -1.86 -2.26 -9.12
CA GLY A 65 -0.86 -1.69 -8.24
C GLY A 65 -0.60 -2.53 -7.00
N MET A 66 -0.01 -1.88 -6.00
CA MET A 66 0.42 -2.50 -4.75
C MET A 66 -0.33 -1.93 -3.56
N ALA A 67 -0.86 -2.82 -2.72
CA ALA A 67 -1.47 -2.50 -1.45
C ALA A 67 -0.48 -2.73 -0.31
N PHE A 68 -0.17 -1.69 0.47
CA PHE A 68 0.71 -1.73 1.63
C PHE A 68 -0.12 -1.68 2.91
N PHE A 69 -0.26 -2.82 3.58
CA PHE A 69 -1.00 -2.98 4.84
C PHE A 69 -0.13 -2.57 6.02
N VAL A 70 -0.53 -1.51 6.71
CA VAL A 70 0.18 -0.95 7.85
C VAL A 70 -0.27 -1.58 9.17
N GLY A 71 -1.56 -1.90 9.29
CA GLY A 71 -2.11 -2.50 10.50
C GLY A 71 -3.59 -2.20 10.71
N LYS A 72 -4.09 -2.51 11.91
CA LYS A 72 -5.46 -2.21 12.33
C LYS A 72 -5.50 -0.83 13.01
N PRO A 73 -6.53 0.00 12.74
CA PRO A 73 -6.69 1.31 13.35
C PRO A 73 -7.26 1.19 14.78
N ASN A 74 -6.50 0.59 15.69
CA ASN A 74 -6.90 0.45 17.09
C ASN A 74 -6.57 1.69 17.93
N VAL A 75 -5.67 2.54 17.43
CA VAL A 75 -5.18 3.81 18.01
C VAL A 75 -4.92 4.78 16.85
N GLU A 76 -4.51 6.02 17.11
CA GLU A 76 -4.07 6.92 16.03
C GLU A 76 -2.75 6.42 15.40
N LEU A 77 -2.52 6.69 14.11
CA LEU A 77 -1.35 6.13 13.39
C LEU A 77 -0.01 6.53 14.03
N ASN A 78 0.06 7.76 14.54
CA ASN A 78 1.23 8.30 15.23
C ASN A 78 1.50 7.62 16.59
N GLU A 79 0.49 7.02 17.21
CA GLU A 79 0.59 6.22 18.43
C GLU A 79 0.90 4.75 18.12
N ALA A 80 0.51 4.27 16.94
CA ALA A 80 0.78 2.91 16.47
C ALA A 80 2.23 2.70 15.97
N MET A 81 2.97 3.79 15.71
CA MET A 81 4.30 3.75 15.11
C MET A 81 5.33 4.51 15.94
N SER A 82 6.57 4.03 15.93
CA SER A 82 7.69 4.82 16.47
C SER A 82 7.90 6.09 15.62
N LEU A 83 8.46 7.14 16.21
CA LEU A 83 8.74 8.39 15.47
C LEU A 83 9.64 8.16 14.25
N SER A 84 10.61 7.25 14.35
CA SER A 84 11.49 6.90 13.23
C SER A 84 10.73 6.18 12.11
N ALA A 85 9.78 5.30 12.45
CA ALA A 85 8.90 4.67 11.48
C ALA A 85 7.99 5.69 10.79
N ALA A 86 7.29 6.53 11.56
CA ALA A 86 6.41 7.56 11.03
C ALA A 86 7.12 8.48 10.03
N ARG A 87 8.37 8.89 10.32
CA ARG A 87 9.20 9.68 9.40
C ARG A 87 9.50 8.96 8.08
N ARG A 88 9.81 7.66 8.11
CA ARG A 88 10.06 6.89 6.87
C ARG A 88 8.79 6.74 6.03
N PHE A 89 7.65 6.51 6.68
CA PHE A 89 6.35 6.48 6.01
C PHE A 89 6.01 7.83 5.37
N ASP A 90 6.22 8.94 6.08
CA ASP A 90 6.04 10.30 5.53
C ASP A 90 7.00 10.57 4.35
N MET A 91 8.26 10.11 4.45
CA MET A 91 9.21 10.23 3.34
C MET A 91 8.78 9.48 2.08
N VAL A 92 8.19 8.29 2.22
CA VAL A 92 7.75 7.45 1.11
C VAL A 92 6.40 7.91 0.57
N PHE A 93 5.37 7.93 1.41
CA PHE A 93 3.98 8.08 0.95
C PHE A 93 3.53 9.54 0.89
N LYS A 94 4.17 10.46 1.62
CA LYS A 94 3.85 11.91 1.66
C LYS A 94 2.42 12.23 2.10
N CYS A 95 1.67 11.25 2.58
CA CYS A 95 0.29 11.36 3.02
C CYS A 95 -0.03 10.33 4.10
N ALA A 96 -1.18 10.49 4.76
CA ALA A 96 -1.69 9.51 5.70
C ALA A 96 -2.25 8.27 4.95
N PRO A 97 -2.22 7.07 5.56
CA PRO A 97 -2.81 5.90 4.99
C PRO A 97 -4.32 6.04 5.00
N ASP A 98 -4.91 5.30 4.09
CA ASP A 98 -6.33 5.23 3.93
C ASP A 98 -6.95 4.15 4.82
N LEU A 99 -8.23 4.35 5.19
CA LEU A 99 -9.01 3.37 5.94
C LEU A 99 -9.83 2.50 5.00
N TYR A 100 -9.50 1.21 5.00
CA TYR A 100 -10.22 0.19 4.25
C TYR A 100 -10.96 -0.76 5.19
N THR A 101 -12.21 -1.05 4.86
CA THR A 101 -13.02 -2.05 5.54
C THR A 101 -13.01 -3.35 4.73
N ARG A 102 -12.67 -4.47 5.37
CA ARG A 102 -12.77 -5.78 4.74
C ARG A 102 -14.23 -6.12 4.45
N ASP A 103 -14.52 -6.49 3.20
CA ASP A 103 -15.84 -7.02 2.81
C ASP A 103 -15.99 -8.44 3.36
N LYS A 104 -16.99 -8.62 4.24
CA LYS A 104 -17.27 -9.90 4.91
C LYS A 104 -17.73 -11.01 3.96
N ASN A 105 -18.22 -10.63 2.79
CA ASN A 105 -18.71 -11.57 1.79
C ASN A 105 -17.62 -11.98 0.79
N SER A 106 -16.41 -11.44 0.94
CA SER A 106 -15.24 -11.90 0.21
C SER A 106 -14.46 -12.90 1.07
N ASN A 107 -13.73 -13.81 0.44
CA ASN A 107 -12.81 -14.74 1.12
C ASN A 107 -11.56 -14.03 1.72
N GLY A 108 -11.71 -12.77 2.13
CA GLY A 108 -10.67 -11.94 2.72
C GLY A 108 -9.88 -11.09 1.73
N GLU A 109 -10.21 -11.16 0.45
CA GLU A 109 -9.48 -10.52 -0.67
C GLU A 109 -10.07 -9.17 -1.08
N ARG A 110 -11.27 -8.82 -0.62
CA ARG A 110 -11.92 -7.56 -1.01
C ARG A 110 -12.02 -6.59 0.15
N PHE A 111 -11.66 -5.36 -0.14
CA PHE A 111 -11.63 -4.23 0.76
C PHE A 111 -12.36 -3.04 0.14
N VAL A 112 -12.97 -2.23 1.00
CA VAL A 112 -13.82 -1.12 0.60
C VAL A 112 -13.40 0.13 1.35
N MET A 113 -13.24 1.21 0.62
CA MET A 113 -13.08 2.57 1.13
C MET A 113 -14.22 3.44 0.62
N GLU A 114 -14.58 4.48 1.39
CA GLU A 114 -15.35 5.61 0.89
C GLU A 114 -14.49 6.87 0.92
N ARG A 115 -14.40 7.56 -0.22
CA ARG A 115 -13.69 8.85 -0.37
C ARG A 115 -14.52 9.75 -1.26
N ASP A 116 -14.72 10.99 -0.85
CA ASP A 116 -15.50 12.00 -1.59
C ASP A 116 -16.92 11.53 -2.00
N GLY A 117 -17.57 10.76 -1.12
CA GLY A 117 -18.90 10.17 -1.38
C GLY A 117 -18.92 9.06 -2.43
N LYS A 118 -17.74 8.57 -2.87
CA LYS A 118 -17.59 7.46 -3.80
C LYS A 118 -17.00 6.25 -3.10
N LYS A 119 -17.54 5.09 -3.43
CA LYS A 119 -17.06 3.80 -2.96
C LYS A 119 -15.92 3.33 -3.86
N HIS A 120 -14.79 3.02 -3.26
CA HIS A 120 -13.62 2.44 -3.91
C HIS A 120 -13.46 0.99 -3.45
N ILE A 121 -13.24 0.08 -4.40
CA ILE A 121 -13.09 -1.35 -4.15
C ILE A 121 -11.66 -1.74 -4.46
N LEU A 122 -10.96 -2.23 -3.45
CA LEU A 122 -9.65 -2.82 -3.56
C LEU A 122 -9.77 -4.35 -3.51
N ARG A 123 -9.25 -5.03 -4.52
CA ARG A 123 -9.15 -6.48 -4.60
C ARG A 123 -7.70 -6.88 -4.48
N LEU A 124 -7.38 -7.82 -3.60
CA LEU A 124 -6.07 -8.45 -3.56
C LEU A 124 -6.00 -9.51 -4.66
N GLU A 125 -4.91 -9.53 -5.39
CA GLU A 125 -4.62 -10.59 -6.34
C GLU A 125 -4.04 -11.78 -5.58
N SER A 126 -4.62 -12.96 -5.78
CA SER A 126 -4.04 -14.22 -5.34
C SER A 126 -3.00 -14.68 -6.35
N PHE A 127 -1.85 -15.16 -5.87
CA PHE A 127 -1.02 -16.02 -6.69
C PHE A 127 -1.73 -17.38 -6.77
N GLU A 128 -2.28 -17.72 -7.93
CA GLU A 128 -2.59 -19.12 -8.22
C GLU A 128 -1.24 -19.84 -8.35
N GLU A 129 -0.97 -20.79 -7.44
CA GLU A 129 0.17 -21.73 -7.55
C GLU A 129 -0.06 -22.76 -8.66
#